data_AF-A0A151J5U3-F1
#
_entry.id   AF-A0A151J5U3-F1
#
_cell.length_a   1.000
_cell.length_b   1.000
_cell.length_c   1.000
_cell.angle_alpha   90.00
_cell.angle_beta   90.00
_cell.angle_gamma   90.00
#
_symmetry.space_group_name_H-M   'P 1'
#
loop_
_entity.id
_entity.type
_entity.pdbx_description
1 polymer ?
#
loop_
_entity_poly.entity_id
_entity_poly.type
_entity_poly.pdbx_seq_one_letter_code
_entity_poly.pdbx_strand_id
1 'polypeptide(L)'
;MNGTSLNDHLLVGPKLQQDLPAILLRWRQWRFVYAADIVKMFRQILVNNLNTDFQRILWRPSCDTPIKHFRLLTVTYGLAPALYLAMRVLKQLSLEEGSDYPAAVPILRDSVYVDDALFGGDDVASLIECREQLTVLLQRGGFQLLKWASNSPELLRDLATRQTDMEDHLLQQDETLKILGISWLPHDDTFRFQVDASFPVTPTKRS
;
A
#
# COMPACT_ATOMS: atom_id res chain seq x y z
N MET A 1 -21.29 -9.65 -28.98
CA MET A 1 -20.25 -9.38 -27.97
C MET A 1 -20.05 -10.66 -27.19
N ASN A 2 -18.84 -11.23 -27.17
CA ASN A 2 -18.57 -12.57 -26.63
C ASN A 2 -18.63 -12.68 -25.09
N GLY A 3 -19.22 -11.70 -24.39
CA GLY A 3 -19.39 -11.73 -22.93
C GLY A 3 -18.10 -11.64 -22.10
N THR A 4 -16.92 -11.60 -22.72
CA THR A 4 -15.62 -11.55 -22.02
C THR A 4 -15.24 -10.11 -21.69
N SER A 5 -14.66 -9.92 -20.51
CA SER A 5 -14.04 -8.69 -20.04
C SER A 5 -12.57 -8.58 -20.48
N LEU A 6 -11.98 -7.40 -20.34
CA LEU A 6 -10.54 -7.20 -20.60
C LEU A 6 -9.67 -8.13 -19.72
N ASN A 7 -10.07 -8.34 -18.46
CA ASN A 7 -9.32 -9.16 -17.53
C ASN A 7 -9.20 -10.63 -17.95
N ASP A 8 -10.15 -11.15 -18.73
CA ASP A 8 -10.11 -12.52 -19.24
C ASP A 8 -8.99 -12.73 -20.26
N HIS A 9 -8.46 -11.64 -20.83
CA HIS A 9 -7.41 -11.65 -21.85
C HIS A 9 -6.06 -11.15 -21.33
N LEU A 10 -5.99 -10.69 -20.06
CA LEU A 10 -4.75 -10.18 -19.46
C LEU A 10 -4.03 -11.28 -18.68
N LEU A 11 -2.72 -11.38 -18.88
CA LEU A 11 -1.87 -12.23 -18.08
C LEU A 11 -1.62 -11.57 -16.71
N VAL A 12 -2.08 -12.19 -15.63
CA VAL A 12 -1.92 -11.70 -14.25
C VAL A 12 -0.46 -11.52 -13.84
N GLY A 13 0.43 -12.36 -14.36
CA GLY A 13 1.82 -12.46 -13.92
C GLY A 13 1.98 -13.35 -12.68
N PRO A 14 3.23 -13.73 -12.32
CA PRO A 14 3.50 -14.54 -11.15
C PRO A 14 3.19 -13.80 -9.84
N LYS A 15 2.82 -14.54 -8.80
CA LYS A 15 2.61 -13.98 -7.46
C LYS A 15 3.95 -13.49 -6.89
N LEU A 16 4.10 -12.18 -6.76
CA LEU A 16 5.23 -11.53 -6.08
C LEU A 16 4.92 -11.19 -4.61
N GLN A 17 3.65 -11.29 -4.22
CA GLN A 17 3.18 -10.93 -2.90
C GLN A 17 3.69 -11.90 -1.84
N GLN A 18 4.36 -11.33 -0.84
CA GLN A 18 4.75 -12.03 0.37
C GLN A 18 3.50 -12.46 1.15
N ASP A 19 3.60 -13.56 1.88
CA ASP A 19 2.48 -14.04 2.66
C ASP A 19 2.19 -13.09 3.82
N LEU A 20 0.91 -12.73 3.98
CA LEU A 20 0.48 -11.73 4.95
C LEU A 20 0.89 -12.08 6.39
N PRO A 21 0.71 -13.33 6.87
CA PRO A 21 1.16 -13.71 8.20
C PRO A 21 2.68 -13.59 8.36
N ALA A 22 3.46 -13.89 7.32
CA ALA A 22 4.92 -13.79 7.39
C ALA A 22 5.38 -12.34 7.56
N ILE A 23 4.72 -11.38 6.87
CA ILE A 23 5.00 -9.95 7.02
C ILE A 23 4.64 -9.49 8.43
N LEU A 24 3.44 -9.84 8.91
CA LEU A 24 2.98 -9.47 10.24
C LEU A 24 3.88 -10.06 11.33
N LEU A 25 4.30 -11.32 11.22
CA LEU A 25 5.20 -11.96 12.21
C LEU A 25 6.59 -11.30 12.22
N ARG A 26 7.17 -11.02 11.05
CA ARG A 26 8.44 -10.28 10.97
C ARG A 26 8.32 -8.88 11.53
N TRP A 27 7.20 -8.22 11.29
CA TRP A 27 6.95 -6.89 11.83
C TRP A 27 6.84 -6.91 13.36
N ARG A 28 6.19 -7.93 13.92
CA ARG A 28 5.99 -8.10 15.38
C ARG A 28 7.18 -8.58 16.18
N GLN A 29 8.25 -9.04 15.53
CA GLN A 29 9.43 -9.49 16.26
C GLN A 29 10.25 -8.32 16.85
N TRP A 30 10.02 -7.10 16.38
CA TRP A 30 10.83 -5.94 16.71
C TRP A 30 10.28 -5.16 17.90
N ARG A 31 11.20 -4.59 18.69
CA ARG A 31 10.82 -3.70 19.80
C ARG A 31 10.14 -2.41 19.31
N PHE A 32 10.64 -1.84 18.23
CA PHE A 32 10.10 -0.61 17.63
C PHE A 32 9.69 -0.84 16.18
N VAL A 33 8.58 -0.25 15.78
CA VAL A 33 7.99 -0.48 14.46
C VAL A 33 7.51 0.79 13.79
N TYR A 34 7.52 0.77 12.46
CA TYR A 34 6.81 1.71 11.59
C TYR A 34 5.77 0.99 10.75
N ALA A 35 4.69 1.72 10.45
CA ALA A 35 3.75 1.44 9.38
C ALA A 35 3.58 2.71 8.53
N ALA A 36 3.49 2.56 7.20
CA ALA A 36 3.24 3.65 6.27
C ALA A 36 2.55 3.16 4.99
N ASP A 37 1.85 4.06 4.31
CA ASP A 37 1.08 3.82 3.08
C ASP A 37 1.79 4.43 1.86
N ILE A 38 1.98 3.65 0.80
CA ILE A 38 2.50 4.11 -0.49
C ILE A 38 1.33 4.71 -1.27
N VAL A 39 1.28 6.04 -1.25
CA VAL A 39 0.12 6.82 -1.69
C VAL A 39 -0.17 6.58 -3.16
N LYS A 40 -1.39 6.08 -3.42
CA LYS A 40 -1.90 5.87 -4.78
C LYS A 40 -0.90 5.06 -5.63
N MET A 41 -0.23 4.06 -5.03
CA MET A 41 0.86 3.28 -5.61
C MET A 41 0.64 2.96 -7.11
N PHE A 42 -0.49 2.38 -7.47
CA PHE A 42 -0.80 2.02 -8.87
C PHE A 42 -0.83 3.23 -9.81
N ARG A 43 -1.36 4.36 -9.35
CA ARG A 43 -1.51 5.58 -10.16
C ARG A 43 -0.20 6.32 -10.38
N GLN A 44 0.89 5.97 -9.69
CA GLN A 44 2.21 6.52 -9.97
C GLN A 44 2.91 5.84 -11.14
N ILE A 45 2.33 4.74 -11.67
CA ILE A 45 2.96 3.90 -12.69
C ILE A 45 2.27 4.14 -14.02
N LEU A 46 3.01 4.69 -14.99
CA LEU A 46 2.53 4.87 -16.35
C LEU A 46 2.42 3.53 -17.08
N VAL A 47 1.31 3.37 -17.81
CA VAL A 47 1.11 2.26 -18.74
C VAL A 47 1.78 2.63 -20.06
N ASN A 48 2.32 1.63 -20.76
CA ASN A 48 2.87 1.85 -22.10
C ASN A 48 1.80 2.50 -23.00
N ASN A 49 2.16 3.58 -23.70
CA ASN A 49 1.25 4.35 -24.55
C ASN A 49 0.46 3.47 -25.55
N LEU A 50 1.09 2.42 -26.09
CA LEU A 50 0.45 1.47 -27.01
C LEU A 50 -0.71 0.69 -26.38
N ASN A 51 -0.72 0.54 -25.05
CA ASN A 51 -1.72 -0.21 -24.31
C ASN A 51 -2.80 0.67 -23.66
N THR A 52 -2.65 2.00 -23.69
CA THR A 52 -3.60 2.94 -23.05
C THR A 52 -4.99 2.89 -23.67
N ASP A 53 -5.10 2.51 -24.95
CA ASP A 53 -6.38 2.39 -25.64
C ASP A 53 -7.24 1.24 -25.09
N PHE A 54 -6.63 0.21 -24.51
CA PHE A 54 -7.34 -0.88 -23.84
C PHE A 54 -7.92 -0.48 -22.49
N GLN A 55 -7.47 0.64 -21.90
CA GLN A 55 -7.98 1.17 -20.63
C GLN A 55 -8.95 2.34 -20.84
N ARG A 56 -9.66 2.36 -21.97
CA ARG A 56 -10.61 3.42 -22.30
C ARG A 56 -11.88 3.27 -21.48
N ILE A 57 -12.31 4.37 -20.85
CA ILE A 57 -13.59 4.45 -20.15
C ILE A 57 -14.54 5.40 -20.88
N LEU A 58 -15.83 5.11 -20.80
CA LEU A 58 -16.90 6.00 -21.26
C LEU A 58 -17.47 6.74 -20.06
N TRP A 59 -17.73 8.04 -20.22
CA TRP A 59 -18.33 8.85 -19.18
C TRP A 59 -19.29 9.87 -19.77
N ARG A 60 -20.43 10.03 -19.12
CA ARG A 60 -21.39 11.11 -19.37
C ARG A 60 -22.05 11.51 -18.04
N PRO A 61 -22.28 12.81 -17.81
CA PRO A 61 -22.93 13.28 -16.58
C PRO A 61 -24.44 13.00 -16.55
N SER A 62 -25.12 13.01 -17.70
CA SER A 62 -26.55 12.69 -17.81
C SER A 62 -26.88 12.03 -19.16
N CYS A 63 -28.07 11.43 -19.27
CA CYS A 63 -28.51 10.74 -20.49
C CYS A 63 -28.57 11.65 -21.73
N ASP A 64 -28.80 12.95 -21.54
CA ASP A 64 -28.95 13.95 -22.59
C ASP A 64 -27.62 14.53 -23.07
N THR A 65 -26.52 14.22 -22.37
CA THR A 65 -25.19 14.70 -22.75
C THR A 65 -24.46 13.69 -23.64
N PRO A 66 -23.68 14.17 -24.64
CA PRO A 66 -22.86 13.29 -25.47
C PRO A 66 -21.89 12.46 -24.63
N ILE A 67 -21.74 11.19 -24.99
CA ILE A 67 -20.77 10.30 -24.34
C ILE A 67 -19.36 10.81 -24.64
N LYS A 68 -18.59 11.04 -23.58
CA LYS A 68 -17.14 11.28 -23.66
C LYS A 68 -16.40 9.98 -23.42
N HIS A 69 -15.19 9.90 -23.95
CA HIS A 69 -14.29 8.79 -23.66
C HIS A 69 -12.94 9.30 -23.15
N PHE A 70 -12.38 8.59 -22.20
CA PHE A 70 -11.09 8.92 -21.58
C PHE A 70 -10.17 7.71 -21.63
N ARG A 71 -8.86 7.96 -21.75
CA ARG A 71 -7.83 6.91 -21.64
C ARG A 71 -7.19 7.02 -20.28
N LEU A 72 -7.19 5.94 -19.53
CA LEU A 72 -6.41 5.86 -18.30
C LEU A 72 -4.95 5.62 -18.69
N LEU A 73 -4.06 6.46 -18.18
CA LEU A 73 -2.63 6.45 -18.54
C LEU A 73 -1.78 5.68 -17.54
N THR A 74 -2.35 5.31 -16.40
CA THR A 74 -1.64 4.68 -15.29
C THR A 74 -2.25 3.34 -14.95
N VAL A 75 -1.49 2.50 -14.24
CA VAL A 75 -2.00 1.21 -13.77
C VAL A 75 -3.24 1.47 -12.92
N THR A 76 -4.35 0.86 -13.33
CA THR A 76 -5.66 1.10 -12.73
C THR A 76 -6.07 -0.09 -11.87
N TYR A 77 -6.76 0.21 -10.77
CA TYR A 77 -7.39 -0.78 -9.90
C TYR A 77 -8.35 -1.69 -10.68
N GLY A 78 -8.43 -2.96 -10.27
CA GLY A 78 -9.33 -3.94 -10.88
C GLY A 78 -8.82 -4.58 -12.16
N LEU A 79 -7.66 -4.15 -12.70
CA LEU A 79 -6.97 -4.92 -13.73
C LEU A 79 -6.33 -6.16 -13.14
N ALA A 80 -6.51 -7.31 -13.78
CA ALA A 80 -5.95 -8.58 -13.34
C ALA A 80 -4.42 -8.52 -13.04
N PRO A 81 -3.57 -7.86 -13.84
CA PRO A 81 -2.14 -7.73 -13.56
C PRO A 81 -1.75 -6.54 -12.69
N ALA A 82 -2.68 -5.72 -12.20
CA ALA A 82 -2.34 -4.45 -11.53
C ALA A 82 -1.35 -4.64 -10.37
N LEU A 83 -1.60 -5.65 -9.53
CA LEU A 83 -0.75 -5.96 -8.38
C LEU A 83 0.65 -6.40 -8.81
N TYR A 84 0.74 -7.31 -9.77
CA TYR A 84 2.03 -7.76 -10.31
C TYR A 84 2.83 -6.59 -10.87
N LEU A 85 2.22 -5.74 -11.68
CA LEU A 85 2.87 -4.58 -12.28
C LEU A 85 3.43 -3.63 -11.20
N ALA A 86 2.61 -3.31 -10.20
CA ALA A 86 3.02 -2.40 -9.14
C ALA A 86 4.18 -2.96 -8.29
N MET A 87 4.08 -4.23 -7.87
CA MET A 87 5.15 -4.88 -7.12
C MET A 87 6.43 -5.05 -7.96
N ARG A 88 6.30 -5.36 -9.25
CA ARG A 88 7.46 -5.52 -10.15
C ARG A 88 8.21 -4.21 -10.35
N VAL A 89 7.51 -3.07 -10.37
CA VAL A 89 8.12 -1.73 -10.43
C VAL A 89 8.88 -1.42 -9.15
N LEU A 90 8.31 -1.63 -7.97
CA LEU A 90 9.05 -1.44 -6.71
C LEU A 90 10.30 -2.34 -6.63
N LYS A 91 10.17 -3.59 -7.08
CA LYS A 91 11.32 -4.50 -7.17
C LYS A 91 12.37 -4.00 -8.15
N GLN A 92 11.97 -3.45 -9.30
CA GLN A 92 12.92 -2.88 -10.27
C GLN A 92 13.64 -1.66 -9.69
N LEU A 93 12.90 -0.76 -9.04
CA LEU A 93 13.44 0.42 -8.36
C LEU A 93 14.51 0.02 -7.33
N SER A 94 14.21 -1.00 -6.52
CA SER A 94 15.17 -1.52 -5.55
C SER A 94 16.41 -2.15 -6.19
N LEU A 95 16.33 -2.69 -7.41
CA LEU A 95 17.48 -3.26 -8.11
C LEU A 95 18.35 -2.21 -8.79
N GLU A 96 17.74 -1.13 -9.29
CA GLU A 96 18.42 -0.08 -10.05
C GLU A 96 19.03 0.97 -9.12
N GLU A 97 18.30 1.40 -8.10
CA GLU A 97 18.68 2.52 -7.24
C GLU A 97 19.03 2.07 -5.81
N GLY A 98 18.76 0.81 -5.45
CA GLY A 98 18.87 0.34 -4.06
C GLY A 98 20.30 0.24 -3.52
N SER A 99 21.33 0.25 -4.38
CA SER A 99 22.74 0.21 -3.93
C SER A 99 23.10 1.39 -3.02
N ASP A 100 22.48 2.55 -3.27
CA ASP A 100 22.73 3.78 -2.53
C ASP A 100 21.90 3.86 -1.24
N TYR A 101 20.93 2.95 -1.07
CA TYR A 101 19.99 2.91 0.06
C TYR A 101 19.91 1.50 0.67
N PRO A 102 21.03 0.94 1.16
CA PRO A 102 21.10 -0.46 1.58
C PRO A 102 20.15 -0.81 2.74
N ALA A 103 19.78 0.15 3.60
CA ALA A 103 18.84 -0.09 4.70
C ALA A 103 17.37 -0.19 4.21
N ALA A 104 17.05 0.40 3.07
CA ALA A 104 15.70 0.37 2.48
C ALA A 104 15.43 -0.92 1.69
N VAL A 105 16.46 -1.52 1.09
CA VAL A 105 16.33 -2.68 0.20
C VAL A 105 15.65 -3.88 0.89
N PRO A 106 16.03 -4.29 2.11
CA PRO A 106 15.34 -5.37 2.81
C PRO A 106 13.86 -5.04 3.07
N ILE A 107 13.53 -3.77 3.31
CA ILE A 107 12.17 -3.33 3.58
C ILE A 107 11.29 -3.53 2.32
N LEU A 108 11.73 -3.01 1.17
CA LEU A 108 11.00 -3.18 -0.09
C LEU A 108 10.88 -4.66 -0.51
N ARG A 109 11.85 -5.49 -0.14
CA ARG A 109 11.88 -6.92 -0.50
C ARG A 109 10.93 -7.76 0.36
N ASP A 110 10.94 -7.54 1.68
CA ASP A 110 10.39 -8.48 2.65
C ASP A 110 9.24 -7.90 3.49
N SER A 111 9.08 -6.58 3.50
CA SER A 111 8.25 -5.84 4.45
C SER A 111 7.22 -4.93 3.79
N VAL A 112 7.01 -5.05 2.48
CA VAL A 112 5.92 -4.38 1.76
C VAL A 112 4.82 -5.36 1.42
N TYR A 113 3.59 -5.03 1.77
CA TYR A 113 2.38 -5.72 1.37
C TYR A 113 1.49 -4.79 0.56
N VAL A 114 1.43 -5.00 -0.76
CA VAL A 114 0.70 -4.10 -1.67
C VAL A 114 1.22 -2.67 -1.49
N ASP A 115 0.42 -1.77 -0.93
CA ASP A 115 0.70 -0.37 -0.63
C ASP A 115 1.19 -0.14 0.81
N ASP A 116 1.11 -1.12 1.71
CA ASP A 116 1.57 -0.99 3.10
C ASP A 116 3.04 -1.36 3.27
N ALA A 117 3.84 -0.48 3.86
CA ALA A 117 5.20 -0.75 4.31
C ALA A 117 5.23 -0.96 5.84
N LEU A 118 5.62 -2.17 6.28
CA LEU A 118 5.62 -2.61 7.66
C LEU A 118 7.00 -3.13 8.06
N PHE A 119 7.76 -2.31 8.79
CA PHE A 119 9.14 -2.62 9.17
C PHE A 119 9.44 -2.17 10.59
N GLY A 120 10.53 -2.68 11.16
CA GLY A 120 10.89 -2.41 12.54
C GLY A 120 12.35 -2.68 12.82
N GLY A 121 12.76 -2.39 14.05
CA GLY A 121 14.10 -2.57 14.56
C GLY A 121 14.15 -2.41 16.07
N ASP A 122 15.29 -2.74 16.68
CA ASP A 122 15.47 -2.65 18.13
C ASP A 122 16.15 -1.34 18.58
N ASP A 123 16.64 -0.56 17.62
CA ASP A 123 17.30 0.72 17.83
C ASP A 123 16.58 1.85 17.09
N VAL A 124 16.26 2.93 17.81
CA VAL A 124 15.49 4.07 17.29
C VAL A 124 16.25 4.80 16.19
N ALA A 125 17.55 5.05 16.39
CA ALA A 125 18.36 5.81 15.43
C ALA A 125 18.51 5.06 14.10
N SER A 126 18.81 3.77 14.15
CA SER A 126 18.91 2.89 12.99
C SER A 126 17.57 2.77 12.26
N LEU A 127 16.46 2.72 12.99
CA LEU A 127 15.12 2.63 12.40
C LEU A 127 14.70 3.94 11.71
N ILE A 128 15.11 5.10 12.24
CA ILE A 128 14.96 6.40 11.57
C ILE A 128 15.80 6.43 10.29
N GLU A 129 17.03 5.92 10.31
CA GLU A 129 17.86 5.82 9.10
C GLU A 129 17.19 4.96 8.02
N CYS A 130 16.68 3.79 8.39
CA CYS A 130 15.89 2.93 7.51
C CYS A 130 14.72 3.69 6.87
N ARG A 131 13.99 4.47 7.67
CA ARG A 131 12.85 5.27 7.22
C ARG A 131 13.27 6.34 6.20
N GLU A 132 14.33 7.10 6.48
CA GLU A 132 14.81 8.14 5.56
C GLU A 132 15.31 7.52 4.25
N GLN A 133 16.11 6.46 4.32
CA GLN A 133 16.58 5.75 3.12
C GLN A 133 15.42 5.21 2.29
N LEU A 134 14.40 4.63 2.92
CA LEU A 134 13.21 4.13 2.23
C LEU A 134 12.43 5.26 1.56
N THR A 135 12.29 6.39 2.24
CA THR A 135 11.60 7.57 1.72
C THR A 135 12.31 8.11 0.48
N VAL A 136 13.64 8.27 0.53
CA VAL A 136 14.40 8.76 -0.62
C VAL A 136 14.37 7.75 -1.77
N LEU A 137 14.57 6.45 -1.50
CA LEU A 137 14.54 5.42 -2.54
C LEU A 137 13.18 5.40 -3.27
N LEU A 138 12.07 5.42 -2.53
CA LEU A 138 10.73 5.46 -3.14
C LEU A 138 10.48 6.75 -3.93
N GLN A 139 10.99 7.88 -3.44
CA GLN A 139 10.90 9.15 -4.14
C GLN A 139 11.64 9.14 -5.50
N ARG A 140 12.74 8.39 -5.64
CA ARG A 140 13.42 8.16 -6.95
C ARG A 140 12.49 7.52 -7.97
N GLY A 141 11.58 6.65 -7.51
CA GLY A 141 10.54 6.04 -8.34
C GLY A 141 9.24 6.86 -8.46
N GLY A 142 9.19 8.07 -7.90
CA GLY A 142 7.98 8.90 -7.87
C GLY A 142 6.92 8.45 -6.86
N PHE A 143 7.26 7.53 -5.95
CA PHE A 143 6.38 7.08 -4.88
C PHE A 143 6.53 7.96 -3.64
N GLN A 144 5.43 8.14 -2.93
CA GLN A 144 5.39 8.91 -1.68
C GLN A 144 4.83 8.02 -0.56
N LEU A 145 5.48 8.05 0.60
CA LEU A 145 5.01 7.42 1.83
C LEU A 145 4.27 8.44 2.71
N LEU A 146 3.08 8.08 3.16
CA LEU A 146 2.27 8.87 4.09
C LEU A 146 1.66 7.98 5.17
N LYS A 147 0.87 8.60 6.07
CA LYS A 147 0.15 7.92 7.16
C LYS A 147 1.11 7.13 8.05
N TRP A 148 2.20 7.79 8.43
CA TRP A 148 3.19 7.18 9.29
C TRP A 148 2.59 6.89 10.66
N ALA A 149 2.80 5.68 11.14
CA ALA A 149 2.43 5.23 12.47
C ALA A 149 3.58 4.44 13.11
N SER A 150 3.67 4.48 14.43
CA SER A 150 4.70 3.78 15.20
C SER A 150 4.21 3.48 16.61
N ASN A 151 4.78 2.44 17.23
CA ASN A 151 4.58 2.14 18.65
C ASN A 151 5.43 3.03 19.58
N SER A 152 6.32 3.87 19.05
CA SER A 152 7.10 4.83 19.84
C SER A 152 6.85 6.27 19.37
N PRO A 153 6.42 7.19 20.25
CA PRO A 153 6.25 8.58 19.87
C PRO A 153 7.57 9.27 19.50
N GLU A 154 8.71 8.77 20.00
CA GLU A 154 10.04 9.28 19.61
C GLU A 154 10.29 9.18 18.11
N LEU A 155 9.79 8.10 17.49
CA LEU A 155 9.92 7.82 16.06
C LEU A 155 9.05 8.73 15.18
N LEU A 156 8.09 9.46 15.75
CA LEU A 156 7.19 10.34 15.00
C LEU A 156 7.49 11.83 15.20
N ARG A 157 8.38 12.19 16.15
CA ARG A 157 8.62 13.59 16.54
C ARG A 157 9.05 14.46 15.36
N ASP A 158 9.99 13.97 14.57
CA ASP A 158 10.56 14.76 13.48
C ASP A 158 9.61 14.85 12.27
N LEU A 159 8.77 13.83 12.06
CA LEU A 159 7.71 13.87 11.05
C LEU A 159 6.63 14.90 11.39
N ALA A 160 6.29 15.05 12.67
CA ALA A 160 5.33 16.06 13.14
C ALA A 160 5.85 17.49 12.90
N THR A 161 7.15 17.73 13.07
CA THR A 161 7.73 19.06 12.81
C THR A 161 7.78 19.45 11.33
N ARG A 162 7.73 18.48 10.40
CA ARG A 162 7.71 18.71 8.95
C ARG A 162 6.28 18.97 8.41
N GLN A 163 5.25 18.89 9.25
CA GLN A 163 3.84 18.99 8.88
C GLN A 163 3.24 20.35 9.23
N THR A 164 3.37 21.31 8.33
CA THR A 164 2.65 22.59 8.46
C THR A 164 1.46 22.76 7.51
N ASP A 165 1.20 21.87 6.55
CA ASP A 165 0.21 22.19 5.48
C ASP A 165 -0.78 21.10 5.03
N MET A 166 -0.85 19.90 5.61
CA MET A 166 -1.80 18.87 5.16
C MET A 166 -2.24 17.93 6.30
N GLU A 167 -3.54 17.91 6.61
CA GLU A 167 -4.16 17.36 7.83
C GLU A 167 -4.13 15.82 8.01
N ASP A 168 -3.56 15.02 7.11
CA ASP A 168 -3.80 13.55 7.03
C ASP A 168 -2.53 12.67 7.07
N HIS A 169 -1.41 13.15 7.61
CA HIS A 169 -0.10 12.49 7.43
C HIS A 169 0.42 11.68 8.62
N LEU A 170 -0.12 11.88 9.83
CA LEU A 170 0.17 11.07 11.02
C LEU A 170 -1.11 10.46 11.54
N LEU A 171 -1.06 9.17 11.82
CA LEU A 171 -2.12 8.48 12.53
C LEU A 171 -1.85 8.68 14.03
N GLN A 172 -2.83 9.24 14.77
CA GLN A 172 -2.65 9.59 16.19
C GLN A 172 -2.45 8.32 17.04
N GLN A 173 -1.66 8.40 18.12
CA GLN A 173 -1.28 7.26 18.96
C GLN A 173 -2.46 6.44 19.53
N ASP A 174 -3.62 7.08 19.72
CA ASP A 174 -4.82 6.49 20.31
C ASP A 174 -5.85 6.01 19.27
N GLU A 175 -5.56 6.17 17.98
CA GLU A 175 -6.43 5.65 16.92
C GLU A 175 -6.11 4.17 16.65
N THR A 176 -7.11 3.31 16.78
CA THR A 176 -7.01 1.93 16.27
C THR A 176 -6.77 1.96 14.76
N LEU A 177 -5.61 1.48 14.33
CA LEU A 177 -5.23 1.47 12.92
C LEU A 177 -5.62 0.15 12.29
N LYS A 178 -6.43 0.19 11.24
CA LYS A 178 -6.68 -1.00 10.43
C LYS A 178 -5.44 -1.28 9.60
N ILE A 179 -4.63 -2.21 10.07
CA ILE A 179 -3.50 -2.76 9.33
C ILE A 179 -3.97 -4.08 8.77
N LEU A 180 -4.10 -4.15 7.44
CA LEU A 180 -4.30 -5.42 6.73
C LEU A 180 -5.54 -6.21 7.17
N GLY A 181 -6.59 -5.51 7.60
CA GLY A 181 -7.85 -6.11 8.07
C GLY A 181 -7.92 -6.41 9.57
N ILE A 182 -6.88 -6.08 10.34
CA ILE A 182 -6.84 -6.23 11.80
C ILE A 182 -6.61 -4.85 12.43
N SER A 183 -7.22 -4.57 13.59
CA SER A 183 -6.95 -3.33 14.30
C SER A 183 -5.66 -3.45 15.10
N TRP A 184 -4.75 -2.49 14.95
CA TRP A 184 -3.53 -2.36 15.73
C TRP A 184 -3.63 -1.16 16.66
N LEU A 185 -3.23 -1.36 17.92
CA LEU A 185 -3.07 -0.32 18.93
C LEU A 185 -1.57 0.00 19.01
N PRO A 186 -1.12 1.15 18.49
CA PRO A 186 0.30 1.47 18.42
C PRO A 186 0.95 1.55 19.81
N HIS A 187 0.33 2.24 20.76
CA HIS A 187 0.90 2.46 22.10
C HIS A 187 1.22 1.15 22.84
N ASP A 188 0.26 0.22 22.82
CA ASP A 188 0.40 -1.07 23.51
C ASP A 188 1.10 -2.12 22.66
N ASP A 189 1.37 -1.82 21.39
CA ASP A 189 1.73 -2.76 20.34
C ASP A 189 0.90 -4.05 20.40
N THR A 190 -0.43 -3.94 20.35
CA THR A 190 -1.34 -5.10 20.40
C THR A 190 -2.30 -5.11 19.22
N PHE A 191 -2.62 -6.32 18.74
CA PHE A 191 -3.70 -6.50 17.76
C PHE A 191 -5.02 -6.72 18.47
N ARG A 192 -6.07 -6.10 17.95
CA ARG A 192 -7.45 -6.26 18.41
C ARG A 192 -8.31 -6.74 17.25
N PHE A 193 -9.07 -7.80 17.48
CA PHE A 193 -10.11 -8.25 16.58
C PHE A 193 -11.43 -7.63 17.03
N GLN A 194 -12.10 -6.92 16.12
CA GLN A 194 -13.46 -6.46 16.35
C GLN A 194 -14.40 -7.42 15.62
N VAL A 195 -15.06 -8.28 16.40
CA VAL A 195 -16.07 -9.21 15.88
C VAL A 195 -17.43 -8.55 16.05
N ASP A 196 -18.06 -8.21 14.93
CA ASP A 196 -19.43 -7.72 14.94
C ASP A 196 -20.37 -8.93 15.03
N ALA A 197 -20.71 -9.32 16.25
CA ALA A 197 -21.56 -10.47 16.52
C ALA A 197 -23.04 -10.14 16.28
N SER A 198 -23.38 -9.77 15.05
CA SER A 198 -24.78 -9.75 14.60
C SER A 198 -25.20 -11.18 14.27
N PHE A 199 -25.67 -11.91 15.27
CA PHE A 199 -26.32 -13.19 15.03
C PHE A 199 -27.61 -12.93 14.24
N PRO A 200 -27.80 -13.50 13.04
CA PRO A 200 -29.12 -13.49 12.43
C PRO A 200 -30.06 -14.27 13.35
N VAL A 201 -31.03 -13.58 13.96
CA VAL A 201 -32.04 -14.16 14.87
C VAL A 201 -32.94 -15.17 14.13
N THR A 202 -32.86 -15.23 12.80
CA THR A 202 -33.64 -16.17 12.00
C THR A 202 -32.73 -17.24 11.39
N PRO A 203 -32.80 -18.50 11.86
CA PRO A 203 -32.12 -19.61 11.19
C PRO A 203 -32.75 -19.77 9.80
N THR A 204 -32.02 -19.41 8.74
CA THR A 204 -32.40 -19.75 7.38
C THR A 204 -31.99 -21.19 7.11
N LYS A 205 -32.99 -22.06 6.97
CA LYS A 205 -32.85 -23.45 6.55
C LYS A 205 -32.10 -23.50 5.22
N ARG A 206 -30.90 -24.11 5.18
CA ARG A 206 -30.22 -24.45 3.93
C ARG A 206 -30.82 -25.75 3.40
N SER A 207 -31.40 -25.71 2.20
CA SER A 207 -31.69 -26.90 1.38
C SER A 207 -30.47 -27.27 0.55
#